data_AF-A0A935YXQ5-F1
#
_entry.id   AF-A0A935YXQ5-F1
#
_cell.length_a   1.000
_cell.length_b   1.000
_cell.length_c   1.000
_cell.angle_alpha   90.00
_cell.angle_beta   90.00
_cell.angle_gamma   90.00
#
_symmetry.space_group_name_H-M   'P 1'
#
loop_
_entity.id
_entity.type
_entity.pdbx_description
1 polymer ?
#
loop_
_entity_poly.entity_id
_entity_poly.type
_entity_poly.pdbx_seq_one_letter_code
_entity_poly.pdbx_strand_id
1 'polypeptide(L)'
;MKQLIVLFILFVGAPVFACDEACKRAKAEADNNIKFASFLTAKYCADTTKGFVLREIKSLQSYRDQKLPIPHKGHRGGVKNIRVFILQRKDWLAECDQYLELTGQGRAFNDKETTDKIFGTMTSLADELKKVMLTPQKPDENLDAIVTPALTQFDLLFDQLESHKLLMQRKGKL
;
A
#
# COMPACT_ATOMS: atom_id res chain seq x y z
N MET A 1 22.30 37.70 63.47
CA MET A 1 22.10 36.35 62.88
C MET A 1 20.65 36.22 62.44
N LYS A 2 20.32 36.52 61.17
CA LYS A 2 19.01 36.25 60.58
C LYS A 2 19.27 35.68 59.19
N GLN A 3 18.68 34.52 58.94
CA GLN A 3 19.17 33.56 57.98
C GLN A 3 18.91 33.94 56.51
N LEU A 4 19.90 33.55 55.70
CA LEU A 4 19.97 33.46 54.24
C LEU A 4 18.74 32.75 53.65
N ILE A 5 18.06 33.32 52.63
CA ILE A 5 18.35 33.25 51.17
C ILE A 5 17.82 31.95 50.51
N VAL A 6 16.82 32.20 49.65
CA VAL A 6 16.55 31.65 48.31
C VAL A 6 16.04 30.21 48.18
N LEU A 7 14.75 30.14 47.86
CA LEU A 7 14.05 28.99 47.32
C LEU A 7 14.42 28.84 45.83
N PHE A 8 15.37 27.96 45.52
CA PHE A 8 15.73 27.62 44.14
C PHE A 8 14.75 26.57 43.61
N ILE A 9 13.66 27.00 42.98
CA ILE A 9 12.74 26.11 42.25
C ILE A 9 13.43 25.75 40.92
N LEU A 10 14.10 24.60 40.89
CA LEU A 10 14.57 23.95 39.68
C LEU A 10 13.36 23.40 38.91
N PHE A 11 12.73 24.24 38.09
CA PHE A 11 11.93 23.79 36.96
C PHE A 11 12.88 23.20 35.92
N VAL A 12 13.26 21.93 36.09
CA VAL A 12 13.86 21.15 35.02
C VAL A 12 12.72 20.79 34.07
N GLY A 13 12.34 21.74 33.22
CA GLY A 13 11.54 21.45 32.05
C GLY A 13 12.39 20.55 31.15
N ALA A 14 12.07 19.26 31.08
CA ALA A 14 12.66 18.39 30.09
C ALA A 14 12.49 19.05 28.72
N PRO A 15 13.55 19.17 27.90
CA PRO A 15 13.39 19.67 26.55
C PRO A 15 12.41 18.73 25.84
N VAL A 16 11.24 19.25 25.52
CA VAL A 16 10.29 18.59 24.62
C VAL A 16 10.92 18.68 23.24
N PHE A 17 11.94 17.86 22.99
CA PHE A 17 12.49 17.69 21.65
C PHE A 17 11.36 17.12 20.82
N ALA A 18 10.77 17.97 19.97
CA ALA A 18 9.83 17.53 18.96
C ALA A 18 10.51 16.41 18.17
N CYS A 19 10.03 15.17 18.34
CA CYS A 19 10.60 14.00 17.68
C CYS A 19 10.25 14.08 16.19
N ASP A 20 11.22 14.53 15.40
CA ASP A 20 11.14 14.57 13.95
C ASP A 20 11.12 13.16 13.35
N GLU A 21 11.02 13.07 12.02
CA GLU A 21 10.93 11.78 11.35
C GLU A 21 12.16 10.89 11.57
N ALA A 22 13.36 11.47 11.65
CA ALA A 22 14.59 10.74 11.92
C ALA A 22 14.58 10.14 13.34
N CYS A 23 14.13 10.93 14.32
CA CYS A 23 13.91 10.47 15.68
C CYS A 23 12.88 9.33 15.73
N LYS A 24 11.73 9.46 15.06
CA LYS A 24 10.71 8.41 14.99
C LYS A 24 11.24 7.12 14.36
N ARG A 25 12.02 7.24 13.28
CA ARG A 25 12.68 6.11 12.62
C ARG A 25 13.65 5.41 13.57
N ALA A 26 14.57 6.16 14.19
CA ALA A 26 15.57 5.59 15.09
C ALA A 26 14.93 4.86 16.28
N LYS A 27 13.87 5.45 16.84
CA LYS A 27 13.07 4.81 17.89
C LYS A 27 12.40 3.52 17.40
N ALA A 28 11.73 3.55 16.26
CA ALA A 28 11.06 2.38 15.69
C ALA A 28 12.05 1.24 15.35
N GLU A 29 13.23 1.56 14.82
CA GLU A 29 14.29 0.59 14.56
C GLU A 29 14.79 -0.08 15.84
N ALA A 30 15.02 0.71 16.90
CA ALA A 30 15.47 0.20 18.20
C ALA A 30 14.38 -0.66 18.87
N ASP A 31 13.14 -0.18 18.90
CA ASP A 31 12.02 -0.84 19.57
C ASP A 31 11.64 -2.18 18.88
N ASN A 32 11.86 -2.30 17.56
CA ASN A 32 11.48 -3.48 16.78
C ASN A 32 12.68 -4.34 16.31
N ASN A 33 13.91 -3.95 16.64
CA ASN A 33 15.14 -4.61 16.19
C ASN A 33 15.21 -4.81 14.66
N ILE A 34 14.90 -3.75 13.90
CA ILE A 34 14.94 -3.73 12.44
C ILE A 34 15.77 -2.55 11.92
N LYS A 35 16.07 -2.56 10.62
CA LYS A 35 16.63 -1.42 9.91
C LYS A 35 15.77 -1.10 8.71
N PHE A 36 15.30 0.15 8.64
CA PHE A 36 14.56 0.62 7.49
C PHE A 36 15.52 1.00 6.37
N ALA A 37 15.09 0.82 5.12
CA ALA A 37 15.83 1.37 4.01
C ALA A 37 15.88 2.91 4.10
N SER A 38 17.02 3.50 3.76
CA SER A 38 17.27 4.94 3.93
C SER A 38 16.31 5.84 3.14
N PHE A 39 15.75 5.33 2.05
CA PHE A 39 14.79 6.03 1.21
C PHE A 39 13.37 6.10 1.81
N LEU A 40 13.03 5.24 2.77
CA LEU A 40 11.68 5.18 3.33
C LEU A 40 11.41 6.42 4.18
N THR A 41 10.52 7.27 3.71
CA THR A 41 10.02 8.44 4.44
C THR A 41 8.50 8.49 4.37
N ALA A 42 7.86 9.25 5.26
CA ALA A 42 6.41 9.44 5.24
C ALA A 42 5.98 10.07 3.92
N LYS A 43 6.79 11.01 3.41
CA LYS A 43 6.62 11.60 2.08
C LYS A 43 6.72 10.55 0.97
N TYR A 44 7.76 9.73 0.97
CA TYR A 44 7.92 8.65 -0.02
C TYR A 44 6.72 7.69 0.01
N CYS A 45 6.28 7.30 1.20
CA CYS A 45 5.13 6.40 1.37
C CYS A 45 3.83 7.02 0.83
N ALA A 46 3.61 8.31 1.10
CA ALA A 46 2.47 9.05 0.59
C ALA A 46 2.51 9.17 -0.95
N ASP A 47 3.67 9.50 -1.53
CA ASP A 47 3.85 9.62 -2.97
C ASP A 47 3.67 8.27 -3.68
N THR A 48 4.14 7.18 -3.07
CA THR A 48 3.98 5.80 -3.56
C THR A 48 2.49 5.39 -3.57
N THR A 49 1.79 5.60 -2.45
CA THR A 49 0.35 5.29 -2.33
C THR A 49 -0.46 6.12 -3.32
N LYS A 50 -0.23 7.44 -3.38
CA LYS A 50 -0.92 8.34 -4.32
C LYS A 50 -0.62 7.97 -5.77
N GLY A 51 0.62 7.59 -6.08
CA GLY A 51 1.01 7.12 -7.40
C GLY A 51 0.23 5.88 -7.84
N PHE A 52 0.09 4.90 -6.94
CA PHE A 52 -0.70 3.69 -7.19
C PHE A 52 -2.17 4.03 -7.44
N VAL A 53 -2.79 4.78 -6.53
CA VAL A 53 -4.22 5.13 -6.56
C VAL A 53 -4.59 6.00 -7.78
N LEU A 54 -3.73 6.95 -8.19
CA LEU A 54 -4.09 7.93 -9.21
C LEU A 54 -3.62 7.60 -10.63
N ARG A 55 -2.43 6.99 -10.76
CA ARG A 55 -1.79 6.78 -12.08
C ARG A 55 -1.84 5.33 -12.50
N GLU A 56 -1.36 4.45 -11.64
CA GLU A 56 -1.15 3.05 -12.00
C GLU A 56 -2.46 2.30 -12.17
N ILE A 57 -3.49 2.67 -11.39
CA ILE A 57 -4.80 2.04 -11.49
C ILE A 57 -5.45 2.22 -12.88
N LYS A 58 -5.20 3.34 -13.57
CA LYS A 58 -5.71 3.57 -14.92
C LYS A 58 -5.11 2.60 -15.93
N SER A 59 -3.83 2.26 -15.76
CA SER A 59 -3.17 1.26 -16.61
C SER A 59 -3.76 -0.14 -16.37
N LEU A 60 -4.04 -0.47 -15.11
CA LEU A 60 -4.69 -1.74 -14.74
C LEU A 60 -6.12 -1.82 -15.26
N GLN A 61 -6.90 -0.74 -15.19
CA GLN A 61 -8.24 -0.65 -15.78
C GLN A 61 -8.21 -0.90 -17.29
N SER A 62 -7.31 -0.22 -18.01
CA SER A 62 -7.15 -0.45 -19.45
C SER A 62 -6.78 -1.91 -19.78
N TYR A 63 -5.93 -2.55 -18.99
CA TYR A 63 -5.63 -3.97 -19.15
C TYR A 63 -6.87 -4.85 -18.90
N ARG A 64 -7.57 -4.62 -17.80
CA ARG A 64 -8.80 -5.32 -17.42
C ARG A 64 -9.87 -5.22 -18.50
N ASP A 65 -10.05 -4.05 -19.10
CA ASP A 65 -11.12 -3.81 -20.08
C ASP A 65 -10.76 -4.31 -21.48
N GLN A 66 -9.49 -4.17 -21.89
CA GLN A 66 -9.12 -4.31 -23.29
C GLN A 66 -8.29 -5.54 -23.61
N LYS A 67 -7.68 -6.18 -22.60
CA LYS A 67 -6.69 -7.24 -22.83
C LYS A 67 -7.09 -8.56 -22.20
N LEU A 68 -7.49 -8.55 -20.93
CA LEU A 68 -7.85 -9.76 -20.20
C LEU A 68 -9.07 -10.51 -20.80
N PRO A 69 -10.17 -9.84 -21.21
CA PRO A 69 -11.36 -10.51 -21.71
C PRO A 69 -11.23 -11.05 -23.14
N ILE A 70 -10.10 -10.82 -23.83
CA ILE A 70 -9.97 -11.20 -25.24
C ILE A 70 -9.24 -12.54 -25.35
N PRO A 71 -9.94 -13.64 -25.70
CA PRO A 71 -9.43 -15.01 -25.82
C PRO A 71 -8.07 -15.16 -26.50
N HIS A 72 -7.89 -14.44 -27.61
CA HIS A 72 -6.72 -14.58 -28.49
C HIS A 72 -5.64 -13.50 -28.26
N LYS A 73 -5.92 -12.48 -27.43
CA LYS A 73 -5.00 -11.36 -27.11
C LYS A 73 -4.59 -11.31 -25.64
N GLY A 74 -5.30 -12.01 -24.76
CA GLY A 74 -4.90 -12.32 -23.39
C GLY A 74 -3.71 -13.28 -23.39
N HIS A 75 -2.61 -12.89 -24.02
CA HIS A 75 -1.38 -13.66 -23.99
C HIS A 75 -1.01 -13.90 -22.52
N ARG A 76 -0.73 -15.16 -22.15
CA ARG A 76 -0.21 -15.50 -20.81
C ARG A 76 0.99 -14.62 -20.39
N GLY A 77 1.74 -14.10 -21.36
CA GLY A 77 2.77 -13.09 -21.13
C GLY A 77 2.23 -11.78 -20.55
N GLY A 78 1.12 -11.26 -21.07
CA GLY A 78 0.44 -10.08 -20.51
C GLY A 78 -0.09 -10.35 -19.10
N VAL A 79 -0.73 -11.51 -18.88
CA VAL A 79 -1.22 -11.93 -17.55
C VAL A 79 -0.07 -12.03 -16.55
N LYS A 80 1.06 -12.64 -16.95
CA LYS A 80 2.28 -12.73 -16.14
C LYS A 80 2.81 -11.36 -15.76
N ASN A 81 2.90 -10.44 -16.71
CA ASN A 81 3.43 -9.10 -16.47
C ASN A 81 2.54 -8.33 -15.48
N ILE A 82 1.23 -8.40 -15.63
CA ILE A 82 0.28 -7.75 -14.74
C ILE A 82 0.30 -8.38 -13.35
N ARG A 83 0.41 -9.70 -13.25
CA ARG A 83 0.59 -10.39 -11.96
C ARG A 83 1.85 -9.91 -11.24
N VAL A 84 2.98 -9.87 -11.93
CA VAL A 84 4.26 -9.39 -11.37
C VAL A 84 4.14 -7.93 -10.94
N PHE A 85 3.50 -7.10 -11.76
CA PHE A 85 3.24 -5.70 -11.44
C PHE A 85 2.44 -5.55 -10.14
N ILE A 86 1.32 -6.26 -10.00
CA ILE A 86 0.48 -6.21 -8.79
C ILE A 86 1.25 -6.63 -7.55
N LEU A 87 2.00 -7.74 -7.63
CA LEU A 87 2.81 -8.22 -6.50
C LEU A 87 3.89 -7.20 -6.11
N GLN A 88 4.61 -6.65 -7.08
CA GLN A 88 5.65 -5.66 -6.81
C GLN A 88 5.08 -4.39 -6.17
N ARG A 89 3.92 -3.90 -6.65
CA ARG A 89 3.27 -2.74 -6.04
C ARG A 89 2.77 -3.06 -4.63
N LYS A 90 2.22 -4.26 -4.39
CA LYS A 90 1.82 -4.70 -3.05
C LYS A 90 3.01 -4.67 -2.10
N ASP A 91 4.16 -5.18 -2.53
CA ASP A 91 5.35 -5.28 -1.67
C ASP A 91 5.89 -3.89 -1.31
N TRP A 92 5.94 -2.95 -2.26
CA TRP A 92 6.32 -1.56 -1.98
C TRP A 92 5.35 -0.86 -1.05
N LEU A 93 4.04 -1.05 -1.24
CA LEU A 93 3.02 -0.48 -0.37
C LEU A 93 3.06 -1.10 1.03
N ALA A 94 3.36 -2.40 1.14
CA ALA A 94 3.48 -3.09 2.42
C ALA A 94 4.72 -2.60 3.20
N GLU A 95 5.85 -2.39 2.52
CA GLU A 95 7.04 -1.76 3.11
C GLU A 95 6.71 -0.35 3.63
N CYS A 96 5.95 0.43 2.86
CA CYS A 96 5.46 1.73 3.28
C CYS A 96 4.51 1.65 4.49
N ASP A 97 3.55 0.72 4.48
CA ASP A 97 2.60 0.54 5.59
C ASP A 97 3.32 0.16 6.88
N GLN A 98 4.28 -0.77 6.81
CA GLN A 98 5.09 -1.18 7.95
C GLN A 98 5.91 -0.01 8.50
N TYR A 99 6.55 0.78 7.63
CA TYR A 99 7.28 1.98 8.05
C TYR A 99 6.37 2.97 8.77
N LEU A 100 5.22 3.30 8.16
CA LEU A 100 4.27 4.25 8.73
C LEU A 100 3.69 3.76 10.06
N GLU A 101 3.36 2.47 10.18
CA GLU A 101 2.83 1.88 11.40
C GLU A 101 3.85 1.94 12.54
N LEU A 102 5.07 1.44 12.30
CA LEU A 102 6.11 1.37 13.32
C LEU A 102 6.65 2.73 13.75
N THR A 103 6.60 3.73 12.85
CA THR A 103 6.98 5.12 13.18
C THR A 103 5.82 5.94 13.75
N GLY A 104 4.62 5.35 13.91
CA GLY A 104 3.44 6.04 14.42
C GLY A 104 2.93 7.14 13.49
N GLN A 105 3.17 7.01 12.19
CA GLN A 105 2.81 7.97 11.14
C GLN A 105 1.54 7.58 10.37
N GLY A 106 0.87 6.51 10.79
CA GLY A 106 -0.41 6.06 10.23
C GLY A 106 -0.26 4.76 9.46
N ARG A 107 -0.97 4.67 8.33
CA ARG A 107 -1.04 3.48 7.47
C ARG A 107 -0.85 3.89 6.01
N ALA A 108 -0.52 2.95 5.14
CA ALA A 108 -0.41 3.23 3.70
C ALA A 108 -1.75 3.72 3.13
N PHE A 109 -2.86 3.10 3.54
CA PHE A 109 -4.22 3.59 3.26
C PHE A 109 -4.84 4.22 4.51
N ASN A 110 -6.14 4.48 4.48
CA ASN A 110 -6.81 5.31 5.50
C ASN A 110 -6.62 4.80 6.94
N ASP A 111 -6.69 3.48 7.12
CA ASP A 111 -6.60 2.76 8.38
C ASP A 111 -6.17 1.31 8.12
N LYS A 112 -5.99 0.55 9.20
CA LYS A 112 -5.57 -0.85 9.13
C LYS A 112 -6.54 -1.71 8.32
N GLU A 113 -7.84 -1.56 8.56
CA GLU A 113 -8.87 -2.36 7.88
C GLU A 113 -8.83 -2.13 6.37
N THR A 114 -8.78 -0.86 5.95
CA THR A 114 -8.70 -0.47 4.55
C THR A 114 -7.41 -1.01 3.92
N THR A 115 -6.27 -0.88 4.60
CA THR A 115 -5.00 -1.39 4.09
C THR A 115 -5.02 -2.90 3.93
N ASP A 116 -5.44 -3.64 4.97
CA ASP A 116 -5.51 -5.10 4.95
C ASP A 116 -6.44 -5.58 3.83
N LYS A 117 -7.59 -4.92 3.65
CA LYS A 117 -8.57 -5.24 2.60
C LYS A 117 -8.00 -5.04 1.20
N ILE A 118 -7.30 -3.94 0.95
CA ILE A 118 -6.66 -3.67 -0.35
C ILE A 118 -5.54 -4.68 -0.61
N PHE A 119 -4.66 -4.94 0.36
CA PHE A 119 -3.59 -5.94 0.21
C PHE A 119 -4.12 -7.36 0.01
N GLY A 120 -5.21 -7.73 0.69
CA GLY A 120 -5.91 -8.98 0.49
C GLY A 120 -6.42 -9.10 -0.95
N THR A 121 -7.07 -8.06 -1.47
CA THR A 121 -7.58 -8.03 -2.84
C THR A 121 -6.46 -8.08 -3.88
N MET A 122 -5.34 -7.37 -3.67
CA MET A 122 -4.16 -7.46 -4.54
C MET A 122 -3.59 -8.88 -4.58
N THR A 123 -3.57 -9.58 -3.44
CA THR A 123 -3.10 -10.97 -3.34
C THR A 123 -4.03 -11.91 -4.08
N SER A 124 -5.34 -11.84 -3.81
CA SER A 124 -6.37 -12.63 -4.48
C SER A 124 -6.34 -12.41 -6.00
N LEU A 125 -6.22 -11.16 -6.45
CA LEU A 125 -6.07 -10.84 -7.87
C LEU A 125 -4.84 -11.52 -8.48
N ALA A 126 -3.68 -11.42 -7.83
CA ALA A 126 -2.44 -12.04 -8.31
C ALA A 126 -2.55 -13.57 -8.38
N ASP A 127 -3.33 -14.18 -7.49
CA ASP A 127 -3.59 -15.63 -7.49
C ASP A 127 -4.57 -16.04 -8.59
N GLU A 128 -5.64 -15.29 -8.83
CA GLU A 128 -6.53 -15.54 -9.97
C GLU A 128 -5.78 -15.39 -11.30
N LEU A 129 -4.94 -14.37 -11.45
CA LEU A 129 -4.06 -14.22 -12.62
C LEU A 129 -3.10 -15.40 -12.77
N LYS A 130 -2.59 -15.96 -11.66
CA LYS A 130 -1.76 -17.17 -11.70
C LYS A 130 -2.55 -18.37 -12.23
N LYS A 131 -3.81 -18.55 -11.80
CA LYS A 131 -4.67 -19.62 -12.30
C LYS A 131 -4.87 -19.48 -13.81
N VAL A 132 -5.24 -18.29 -14.29
CA VAL A 132 -5.35 -17.98 -15.73
C VAL A 132 -4.07 -18.34 -16.50
N MET A 133 -2.90 -18.05 -15.94
CA MET A 133 -1.62 -18.41 -16.57
C MET A 133 -1.37 -19.91 -16.66
N LEU A 134 -1.82 -20.68 -15.68
CA LEU A 134 -1.54 -22.12 -15.56
C LEU A 134 -2.56 -22.99 -16.28
N THR A 135 -3.78 -22.49 -16.51
CA THR A 135 -4.87 -23.22 -17.17
C THR A 135 -4.49 -23.65 -18.60
N PRO A 136 -4.34 -24.95 -18.91
CA PRO A 136 -3.91 -25.47 -20.22
C PRO A 136 -4.87 -25.10 -21.35
N GLN A 137 -4.34 -24.63 -22.49
CA GLN A 137 -5.20 -24.32 -23.65
C GLN A 137 -5.81 -25.59 -24.21
N LYS A 138 -7.14 -25.68 -24.14
CA LYS A 138 -7.91 -26.72 -24.83
C LYS A 138 -8.84 -26.10 -25.89
N PRO A 139 -9.11 -26.80 -27.01
CA PRO A 139 -9.96 -26.27 -28.08
C PRO A 139 -11.40 -25.94 -27.67
N ASP A 140 -11.90 -26.59 -26.61
CA ASP A 140 -13.27 -26.50 -26.07
C ASP A 140 -13.35 -25.63 -24.80
N GLU A 141 -12.28 -24.90 -24.48
CA GLU A 141 -12.16 -24.18 -23.23
C GLU A 141 -13.03 -22.92 -23.19
N ASN A 142 -13.90 -22.83 -22.17
CA ASN A 142 -14.67 -21.63 -21.88
C ASN A 142 -13.76 -20.59 -21.22
N LEU A 143 -13.16 -19.73 -22.03
CA LEU A 143 -12.22 -18.70 -21.59
C LEU A 143 -12.87 -17.65 -20.68
N ASP A 144 -14.16 -17.35 -20.86
CA ASP A 144 -14.88 -16.44 -19.99
C ASP A 144 -14.89 -16.96 -18.56
N ALA A 145 -15.23 -18.25 -18.37
CA ALA A 145 -15.24 -18.89 -17.06
C ALA A 145 -13.85 -18.88 -16.37
N ILE A 146 -12.76 -18.85 -17.14
CA ILE A 146 -11.39 -18.81 -16.61
C ILE A 146 -10.99 -17.40 -16.17
N VAL A 147 -11.39 -16.38 -16.92
CA VAL A 147 -10.98 -14.99 -16.62
C VAL A 147 -11.95 -14.27 -15.70
N THR A 148 -13.21 -14.69 -15.60
CA THR A 148 -14.22 -14.06 -14.74
C THR A 148 -13.75 -13.87 -13.30
N PRO A 149 -13.15 -14.86 -12.62
CA PRO A 149 -12.66 -14.65 -11.25
C PRO A 149 -11.63 -13.52 -11.14
N ALA A 150 -10.69 -13.43 -12.10
CA ALA A 150 -9.70 -12.36 -12.14
C ALA A 150 -10.34 -11.00 -12.43
N LEU A 151 -11.33 -10.95 -13.34
CA LEU A 151 -12.10 -9.73 -13.64
C LEU A 151 -12.83 -9.22 -12.39
N THR A 152 -13.46 -10.12 -11.63
CA THR A 152 -14.12 -9.76 -10.36
C THR A 152 -13.14 -9.20 -9.34
N GLN A 153 -11.93 -9.77 -9.23
CA GLN A 153 -10.91 -9.23 -8.32
C GLN A 153 -10.38 -7.87 -8.76
N PHE A 154 -10.29 -7.60 -10.07
CA PHE A 154 -9.98 -6.26 -10.56
C PHE A 154 -11.06 -5.25 -10.15
N ASP A 155 -12.33 -5.56 -10.41
CA ASP A 155 -13.44 -4.67 -10.12
C ASP A 155 -13.51 -4.36 -8.62
N LEU A 156 -13.33 -5.39 -7.78
CA LEU A 156 -13.24 -5.23 -6.33
C LEU A 156 -12.07 -4.32 -5.90
N LEU A 157 -10.90 -4.48 -6.51
CA LEU A 157 -9.73 -3.64 -6.21
C LEU A 157 -10.00 -2.18 -6.62
N PHE A 158 -10.61 -1.97 -7.78
CA PHE A 158 -10.94 -0.64 -8.29
C PHE A 158 -11.95 0.07 -7.38
N ASP A 159 -13.01 -0.62 -6.95
CA ASP A 159 -14.02 -0.07 -6.05
C ASP A 159 -13.42 0.33 -4.70
N GLN A 160 -12.53 -0.49 -4.15
CA GLN A 160 -11.85 -0.19 -2.89
C GLN A 160 -10.94 1.03 -3.00
N LEU A 161 -10.18 1.14 -4.09
CA LEU A 161 -9.27 2.26 -4.32
C LEU A 161 -10.03 3.55 -4.63
N GLU A 162 -11.13 3.50 -5.38
CA GLU A 162 -11.97 4.67 -5.63
C GLU A 162 -12.66 5.13 -4.32
N SER A 163 -13.16 4.19 -3.51
CA SER A 163 -13.70 4.51 -2.18
C SER A 163 -12.66 5.18 -1.29
N HIS A 164 -11.44 4.66 -1.26
CA HIS A 164 -10.32 5.26 -0.53
C HIS A 164 -9.99 6.66 -1.07
N LYS A 165 -9.89 6.81 -2.39
CA LYS A 165 -9.61 8.09 -3.06
C LYS A 165 -10.64 9.16 -2.70
N LEU A 166 -11.93 8.84 -2.79
CA LEU A 166 -13.02 9.76 -2.43
C LEU A 166 -12.94 10.16 -0.96
N LEU A 167 -12.63 9.22 -0.07
CA LEU A 167 -12.42 9.52 1.35
C LEU A 167 -11.23 10.48 1.56
N MET A 168 -10.10 10.26 0.87
CA MET A 168 -8.92 11.11 0.98
C MET A 168 -9.17 12.52 0.43
N GLN A 169 -9.92 12.66 -0.66
CA GLN A 169 -10.35 13.95 -1.19
C GLN A 169 -11.20 14.72 -0.17
N ARG A 170 -12.18 14.05 0.44
CA ARG A 170 -13.03 14.68 1.49
C ARG A 170 -12.21 15.12 2.71
N LYS A 171 -11.12 14.41 3.02
CA LYS A 171 -10.19 14.76 4.10
C LYS A 171 -9.15 15.81 3.73
N GLY A 172 -9.10 16.27 2.47
CA GLY A 172 -8.06 17.19 1.99
C GLY A 172 -6.65 16.57 1.96
N LYS A 173 -6.56 15.24 1.86
CA LYS A 173 -5.31 14.46 1.90
C LYS A 173 -4.89 13.90 0.55
N LEU A 174 -5.57 14.28 -0.53
CA LEU A 174 -5.31 13.82 -1.90
C LEU A 174 -5.01 14.97 -2.85
#